data_AF-A0A520H8V0-F1
#
_entry.id   AF-A0A520H8V0-F1
#
_cell.length_a   1.000
_cell.length_b   1.000
_cell.length_c   1.000
_cell.angle_alpha   90.00
_cell.angle_beta   90.00
_cell.angle_gamma   90.00
#
_symmetry.space_group_name_H-M   'P 1'
#
loop_
_entity.id
_entity.type
_entity.pdbx_description
1 polymer ?
#
loop_
_entity_poly.entity_id
_entity_poly.type
_entity_poly.pdbx_seq_one_letter_code
_entity_poly.pdbx_strand_id
1 'polypeptide(L)'
;MQPLLAEAQSLQCGGNLVGVGESRFSLLQKCGEPAFAETVCMPTRPQERYVPGPGGSLILVPVVPPCVPVEEWTYHRGAGNFLGIVRFRNGAVESVRDGERMR
;
A
#
# COMPACT_ATOMS: atom_id res chain seq x y z
N MET A 1 -19.51 21.50 -7.21
CA MET A 1 -18.65 20.30 -7.28
C MET A 1 -17.55 20.49 -6.26
N GLN A 2 -17.74 20.02 -5.02
CA GLN A 2 -16.72 20.10 -3.97
C GLN A 2 -15.65 19.06 -4.28
N PRO A 3 -14.35 19.40 -4.25
CA PRO A 3 -13.32 18.40 -4.34
C PRO A 3 -13.44 17.49 -3.11
N LEU A 4 -13.52 16.19 -3.33
CA LEU A 4 -13.28 15.22 -2.26
C LEU A 4 -11.83 15.46 -1.83
N LEU A 5 -11.63 16.13 -0.70
CA LEU A 5 -10.30 16.21 -0.09
C LEU A 5 -9.90 14.77 0.19
N ALA A 6 -8.99 14.24 -0.63
CA ALA A 6 -8.33 12.98 -0.32
C ALA A 6 -7.51 13.26 0.94
N GLU A 7 -8.01 12.83 2.10
CA GLU A 7 -7.21 12.83 3.31
C GLU A 7 -6.03 11.89 3.06
N ALA A 8 -4.86 12.50 2.83
CA ALA A 8 -3.61 11.77 2.80
C ALA A 8 -3.37 11.25 4.22
N GLN A 9 -3.77 10.00 4.45
CA GLN A 9 -3.47 9.30 5.69
C GLN A 9 -1.94 9.34 5.89
N SER A 10 -1.53 9.69 7.11
CA SER A 10 -0.13 9.87 7.48
C SER A 10 0.18 9.09 8.75
N LEU A 11 1.43 8.67 8.88
CA LEU A 11 1.92 8.00 10.07
C LEU A 11 2.43 9.04 11.06
N GLN A 12 1.94 8.98 12.30
CA GLN A 12 2.39 9.84 13.40
C GLN A 12 3.29 9.04 14.34
N CYS A 13 4.50 9.55 14.58
CA CYS A 13 5.52 8.92 15.42
C CYS A 13 6.15 9.96 16.34
N GLY A 14 5.76 9.98 17.62
CA GLY A 14 6.42 10.82 18.63
C GLY A 14 6.53 12.32 18.26
N GLY A 15 5.52 12.87 17.59
CA GLY A 15 5.50 14.27 17.11
C GLY A 15 5.96 14.47 15.66
N ASN A 16 6.55 13.45 15.03
CA ASN A 16 6.86 13.47 13.60
C ASN A 16 5.68 12.97 12.77
N LEU A 17 5.55 13.52 11.57
CA LEU A 17 4.62 13.06 10.55
C LEU A 17 5.39 12.47 9.37
N VAL A 18 4.91 11.32 8.88
CA VAL A 18 5.39 10.68 7.66
C VAL A 18 4.22 10.47 6.70
N GLY A 19 4.36 10.97 5.48
CA GLY A 19 3.32 10.89 4.45
C GLY A 19 3.75 10.11 3.21
N VAL A 20 2.81 10.02 2.26
CA VAL A 20 3.05 9.47 0.92
C VAL A 20 4.21 10.21 0.24
N GLY A 21 5.07 9.46 -0.45
CA GLY A 21 6.23 9.98 -1.17
C GLY A 21 7.51 10.08 -0.33
N GLU A 22 7.43 9.99 1.00
CA GLU A 22 8.64 9.95 1.82
C GLU A 22 9.43 8.66 1.59
N SER A 23 10.76 8.77 1.66
CA SER A 23 11.63 7.61 1.50
C SER A 23 11.57 6.71 2.74
N ARG A 24 11.89 5.43 2.55
CA ARG A 24 12.10 4.49 3.65
C ARG A 24 13.06 5.01 4.71
N PHE A 25 14.16 5.63 4.27
CA PHE A 25 15.16 6.17 5.17
C PHE A 25 14.60 7.30 6.05
N SER A 26 13.85 8.24 5.46
CA SER A 26 13.20 9.31 6.21
C SER A 26 12.23 8.76 7.27
N LEU A 27 11.46 7.74 6.88
CA LEU A 27 10.53 7.07 7.78
C LEU A 27 11.26 6.43 8.97
N LEU A 28 12.34 5.68 8.73
CA LEU A 28 13.14 5.08 9.81
C LEU A 28 13.77 6.14 10.73
N GLN A 29 14.25 7.26 10.18
CA GLN A 29 14.81 8.35 10.99
C GLN A 29 13.76 9.00 11.90
N LYS A 30 12.52 9.12 11.42
CA LYS A 30 11.42 9.78 12.16
C LYS A 30 10.69 8.85 13.13
N CYS A 31 10.54 7.57 12.77
CA CYS A 31 9.70 6.61 13.46
C CYS A 31 10.46 5.46 14.14
N GLY A 32 11.73 5.27 13.81
CA GLY A 32 12.50 4.10 14.23
C GLY A 32 12.14 2.85 13.42
N GLU A 33 12.56 1.69 13.92
CA GLU A 33 12.27 0.39 13.30
C GLU A 33 10.78 0.03 13.42
N PRO A 34 10.21 -0.66 12.41
CA PRO A 34 8.85 -1.15 12.49
C PRO A 34 8.71 -2.27 13.53
N ALA A 35 7.50 -2.42 14.07
CA ALA A 35 7.15 -3.56 14.92
C ALA A 35 7.10 -4.88 14.14
N PHE A 36 6.72 -4.80 12.87
CA PHE A 36 6.66 -5.93 11.96
C PHE A 36 6.86 -5.46 10.52
N ALA A 37 7.59 -6.24 9.72
CA ALA A 37 7.82 -5.97 8.32
C ALA A 37 7.62 -7.25 7.52
N GLU A 38 6.83 -7.17 6.46
CA GLU A 38 6.54 -8.29 5.58
C GLU A 38 6.48 -7.87 4.11
N THR A 39 6.56 -8.87 3.23
CA THR A 39 6.30 -8.71 1.81
C THR A 39 4.98 -9.40 1.49
N VAL A 40 4.00 -8.64 1.01
CA VAL A 40 2.66 -9.13 0.69
C VAL A 40 2.40 -9.16 -0.81
N CYS A 41 1.57 -10.10 -1.23
CA CYS A 41 1.14 -10.29 -2.62
C CYS A 41 -0.08 -9.42 -2.91
N MET A 42 0.12 -8.27 -3.57
CA MET A 42 -0.98 -7.35 -3.89
C MET A 42 -1.66 -7.75 -5.21
N PRO A 43 -2.98 -7.97 -5.21
CA PRO A 43 -3.70 -8.32 -6.42
C PRO A 43 -3.62 -7.18 -7.43
N THR A 44 -3.35 -7.53 -8.69
CA THR A 44 -3.41 -6.60 -9.81
C THR A 44 -4.82 -6.58 -10.38
N ARG A 45 -5.18 -5.47 -11.04
CA ARG A 45 -6.43 -5.42 -11.79
C ARG A 45 -6.37 -6.43 -12.94
N PRO A 46 -7.43 -7.22 -13.17
CA PRO A 46 -7.54 -8.03 -14.38
C PRO A 46 -7.36 -7.13 -15.61
N GLN A 47 -6.60 -7.63 -16.58
CA GLN A 47 -6.39 -6.99 -17.87
C GLN A 47 -7.14 -7.77 -18.94
N GLU A 48 -7.45 -7.15 -20.06
CA GLU A 48 -8.08 -7.83 -21.18
C GLU A 48 -7.06 -8.13 -22.28
N ARG A 49 -7.19 -9.29 -22.92
CA ARG A 49 -6.35 -9.67 -24.05
C ARG A 49 -7.19 -10.29 -25.17
N TYR A 50 -6.88 -9.93 -26.41
CA TYR A 50 -7.42 -10.60 -27.59
C TYR A 50 -6.71 -11.93 -27.81
N VAL A 51 -7.49 -13.01 -27.97
CA VAL A 51 -6.98 -14.34 -28.30
C VAL A 51 -7.75 -14.94 -29.48
N PRO A 52 -7.14 -15.87 -30.24
CA PRO A 52 -7.84 -16.58 -31.31
C PRO A 52 -9.04 -17.36 -30.76
N GLY A 53 -10.21 -17.10 -31.34
CA GLY A 53 -11.46 -17.79 -31.08
C GLY A 53 -11.83 -18.75 -32.23
N PRO A 54 -12.97 -19.44 -32.11
CA PRO A 54 -13.47 -20.32 -33.16
C PRO A 54 -13.62 -19.61 -34.51
N GLY A 55 -13.29 -20.29 -35.59
CA GLY A 55 -13.44 -19.75 -36.95
C GLY A 55 -12.47 -18.61 -37.31
N GLY A 56 -11.41 -18.40 -36.54
CA GLY A 56 -10.41 -17.35 -36.82
C GLY A 56 -10.82 -15.95 -36.32
N SER A 57 -11.91 -15.86 -35.56
CA SER A 57 -12.31 -14.63 -34.86
C SER A 57 -11.33 -14.28 -33.73
N LEU A 58 -11.31 -13.01 -33.31
CA LEU A 58 -10.64 -12.60 -32.07
C LEU A 58 -11.69 -12.42 -30.98
N ILE A 59 -11.41 -12.94 -29.79
CA ILE A 59 -12.26 -12.77 -28.60
C ILE A 59 -11.46 -12.09 -27.48
N LEU A 60 -12.13 -11.23 -26.71
CA LEU A 60 -11.58 -10.63 -25.49
C LEU A 60 -11.76 -11.60 -24.32
N VAL A 61 -10.66 -11.86 -23.61
CA VAL A 61 -10.68 -12.67 -22.38
C VAL A 61 -10.02 -11.91 -21.23
N PRO A 62 -10.54 -12.04 -20.00
CA PRO A 62 -9.87 -11.53 -18.82
C PRO A 62 -8.61 -12.34 -18.54
N VAL A 63 -7.49 -11.65 -18.35
CA VAL A 63 -6.22 -12.20 -17.90
C VAL A 63 -5.93 -11.59 -16.55
N VAL A 64 -5.75 -12.43 -15.53
CA VAL A 64 -5.33 -11.98 -14.20
C VAL A 64 -3.81 -12.04 -14.16
N PRO A 65 -3.10 -10.89 -14.14
CA PRO A 65 -1.65 -10.91 -13.99
C PRO A 65 -1.28 -11.49 -12.61
N PRO A 66 -0.07 -12.04 -12.45
CA PRO A 66 0.43 -12.38 -11.12
C PRO A 66 0.39 -11.14 -10.20
N CYS A 67 0.25 -11.38 -8.90
CA CYS A 67 0.28 -10.28 -7.93
C CYS A 67 1.65 -9.60 -7.92
N VAL A 68 1.68 -8.34 -7.49
CA VAL A 68 2.92 -7.59 -7.32
C VAL A 68 3.35 -7.72 -5.87
N PRO A 69 4.57 -8.21 -5.58
CA PRO A 69 5.10 -8.19 -4.22
C PRO A 69 5.33 -6.74 -3.81
N VAL A 70 4.79 -6.35 -2.67
CA VAL A 70 5.01 -5.04 -2.05
C VAL A 70 5.38 -5.23 -0.60
N GLU A 71 6.12 -4.29 -0.05
CA GLU A 71 6.53 -4.35 1.34
C GLU A 71 5.54 -3.55 2.20
N GLU A 72 5.09 -4.14 3.30
CA GLU A 72 4.25 -3.52 4.31
C GLU A 72 4.94 -3.56 5.66
N TRP A 73 5.04 -2.40 6.30
CA TRP A 73 5.60 -2.23 7.63
C TRP A 73 4.55 -1.76 8.61
N THR A 74 4.52 -2.35 9.79
CA THR A 74 3.56 -2.05 10.85
C THR A 74 4.25 -1.30 11.99
N TYR A 75 3.63 -0.21 12.42
CA TYR A 75 4.11 0.66 13.49
C TYR A 75 3.09 0.77 14.61
N HIS A 76 3.58 0.80 15.85
CA HIS A 76 2.78 1.13 17.01
C HIS A 76 2.59 2.65 17.11
N ARG A 77 1.34 3.11 17.21
CA ARG A 77 0.99 4.52 17.44
C ARG A 77 0.66 4.85 18.90
N GLY A 78 1.01 3.96 19.83
CA GLY A 78 0.65 4.06 21.25
C GLY A 78 -0.65 3.33 21.63
N ALA A 79 -0.89 3.19 22.93
CA ALA A 79 -2.03 2.45 23.47
C ALA A 79 -3.37 3.08 23.08
N GLY A 80 -4.36 2.24 22.75
CA GLY A 80 -5.69 2.68 22.34
C GLY A 80 -5.76 3.25 20.91
N ASN A 81 -4.65 3.36 20.20
CA ASN A 81 -4.61 3.77 18.80
C ASN A 81 -4.61 2.55 17.86
N PHE A 82 -4.98 2.79 16.60
CA PHE A 82 -4.78 1.81 15.54
C PHE A 82 -3.30 1.68 15.20
N LEU A 83 -2.88 0.47 14.85
CA LEU A 83 -1.58 0.24 14.22
C LEU A 83 -1.48 1.05 12.92
N GLY A 84 -0.30 1.58 12.62
CA GLY A 84 -0.03 2.20 11.34
C GLY A 84 0.61 1.22 10.38
N ILE A 85 -0.06 0.93 9.27
CA ILE A 85 0.48 0.07 8.21
C ILE A 85 0.93 0.94 7.05
N VAL A 86 2.21 0.86 6.74
CA VAL A 86 2.87 1.64 5.69
C VAL A 86 3.26 0.71 4.57
N ARG A 87 2.75 0.98 3.36
CA ARG A 87 3.14 0.25 2.15
C ARG A 87 4.16 1.04 1.36
N PHE A 88 5.14 0.33 0.81
CA PHE A 88 6.16 0.93 -0.04
C PHE A 88 5.98 0.55 -1.51
N ARG A 89 6.31 1.49 -2.40
CA ARG A 89 6.53 1.24 -3.82
C ARG A 89 7.72 2.07 -4.29
N ASN A 90 8.62 1.45 -5.04
CA ASN A 90 9.82 2.11 -5.59
C ASN A 90 10.65 2.86 -4.52
N GLY A 91 10.75 2.29 -3.32
CA GLY A 91 11.54 2.85 -2.21
C GLY A 91 10.90 4.00 -1.43
N ALA A 92 9.68 4.41 -1.81
CA ALA A 92 8.92 5.47 -1.14
C ALA A 92 7.61 4.95 -0.55
N VAL A 93 7.08 5.67 0.44
CA VAL A 93 5.76 5.42 1.01
C VAL A 93 4.71 5.59 -0.08
N GLU A 94 4.03 4.51 -0.45
CA GLU A 94 2.89 4.53 -1.36
C GLU A 94 1.62 4.90 -0.61
N SER A 95 1.41 4.32 0.58
CA SER A 95 0.21 4.55 1.37
C SER A 95 0.48 4.30 2.85
N VAL A 96 -0.29 4.98 3.69
CA VAL A 96 -0.44 4.70 5.10
C VAL A 96 -1.91 4.35 5.34
N ARG A 97 -2.16 3.29 6.11
CA ARG A 97 -3.51 2.87 6.51
C ARG A 97 -3.55 2.44 7.96
N ASP A 98 -4.74 2.44 8.54
CA ASP A 98 -4.95 1.89 9.87
C ASP A 98 -5.02 0.35 9.82
N GLY A 99 -4.40 -0.28 10.82
CA GLY A 99 -4.44 -1.72 11.07
C GLY A 99 -5.35 -2.08 12.23
N GLU A 100 -5.00 -3.14 12.95
CA GLU A 100 -5.74 -3.53 14.16
C GLU A 100 -5.64 -2.46 15.25
N ARG A 101 -6.68 -2.38 16.10
CA ARG A 101 -6.67 -1.49 17.26
C ARG A 101 -5.88 -2.15 18.39
N MET A 102 -4.87 -1.45 18.91
CA MET A 102 -4.16 -1.93 20.09
C MET A 102 -5.04 -1.85 21.32
N ARG A 103 -5.18 -2.99 22.02
CA ARG A 103 -5.89 -3.10 23.29
C ARG A 103 -4.99 -2.79 24.47
#